data_AF-A0A226DBI1-F1
#
_entry.id   AF-A0A226DBI1-F1
#
_cell.length_a   1.000
_cell.length_b   1.000
_cell.length_c   1.000
_cell.angle_alpha   90.00
_cell.angle_beta   90.00
_cell.angle_gamma   90.00
#
_symmetry.space_group_name_H-M   'P 1'
#
loop_
_entity.id
_entity.type
_entity.pdbx_description
1 polymer ?
#
loop_
_entity_poly.entity_id
_entity_poly.type
_entity_poly.pdbx_seq_one_letter_code
_entity_poly.pdbx_strand_id
1 'polypeptide(L)'
;MAHNRRYDPFEVEKAFKKMPTYNNDKIDVTDLNVFFACMSYTCTDEQRVAYNKYLRDYHNRKLPLDLAVACLAVIDDPKEMMRHNVTALDQNKDGHIDESEFKSIVQMMLIHDPAYPKVDYAKFFKEADTNQDGHINIEEAVEWIGRNTKN
;
A
#
# COMPACT_ATOMS: atom_id res chain seq x y z
N MET A 1 -4.12 -5.72 -16.59
CA MET A 1 -3.40 -5.47 -15.33
C MET A 1 -2.24 -4.55 -15.66
N ALA A 2 -2.00 -3.52 -14.85
CA ALA A 2 -0.83 -2.68 -15.01
C ALA A 2 0.41 -3.49 -14.59
N HIS A 3 1.42 -3.57 -15.45
CA HIS A 3 2.68 -4.22 -15.12
C HIS A 3 3.75 -3.14 -15.01
N ASN A 4 4.13 -2.83 -13.77
CA ASN A 4 5.17 -1.86 -13.47
C ASN A 4 6.41 -2.61 -12.96
N ARG A 5 7.60 -2.12 -13.32
CA ARG A 5 8.87 -2.64 -12.81
C ARG A 5 9.10 -2.14 -11.37
N ARG A 6 10.00 -2.78 -10.63
CA ARG A 6 10.57 -2.17 -9.42
C ARG A 6 11.21 -0.82 -9.77
N TYR A 7 11.07 0.14 -8.87
CA TYR A 7 11.67 1.46 -9.00
C TYR A 7 12.78 1.66 -7.99
N ASP A 8 13.87 2.27 -8.43
CA ASP A 8 14.97 2.63 -7.56
C ASP A 8 14.59 3.84 -6.67
N PRO A 9 14.95 3.84 -5.38
CA PRO A 9 14.61 4.94 -4.47
C PRO A 9 15.02 6.33 -4.99
N PHE A 10 16.18 6.45 -5.63
CA PHE A 10 16.69 7.73 -6.12
C PHE A 10 15.88 8.26 -7.30
N GLU A 11 15.38 7.40 -8.19
CA GLU A 11 14.50 7.86 -9.27
C GLU A 11 13.12 8.31 -8.76
N VAL A 12 12.58 7.63 -7.75
CA VAL A 12 11.31 8.02 -7.10
C VAL A 12 11.47 9.39 -6.45
N GLU A 13 12.52 9.58 -5.65
CA GLU A 13 12.83 10.86 -5.01
C GLU A 13 13.02 11.98 -6.04
N LYS A 14 13.78 11.70 -7.12
CA LYS A 14 14.00 12.67 -8.19
C LYS A 14 12.71 13.05 -8.91
N ALA A 15 11.75 12.15 -9.04
CA ALA A 15 10.43 12.47 -9.59
C ALA A 15 9.59 13.28 -8.60
N PHE A 16 9.58 12.93 -7.32
CA PHE A 16 8.91 13.71 -6.25
C PHE A 16 9.35 15.17 -6.25
N LYS A 17 10.65 15.43 -6.30
CA LYS A 17 11.21 16.79 -6.29
C LYS A 17 10.81 17.65 -7.50
N LYS A 18 10.26 17.06 -8.55
CA LYS A 18 9.73 17.77 -9.72
C LYS A 18 8.24 18.11 -9.60
N MET A 19 7.55 17.56 -8.60
CA MET A 19 6.11 17.71 -8.47
C MET A 19 5.75 19.12 -7.96
N PRO A 20 4.74 19.79 -8.55
CA PRO A 20 4.38 21.16 -8.19
C PRO A 20 4.11 21.40 -6.70
N THR A 21 3.55 20.41 -6.02
CA THR A 21 3.16 20.48 -4.61
C THR A 21 4.17 19.84 -3.66
N TYR A 22 5.35 19.45 -4.17
CA TYR A 22 6.40 18.85 -3.35
C TYR A 22 6.83 19.80 -2.23
N ASN A 23 6.65 19.33 -1.00
CA ASN A 23 7.07 20.04 0.20
C ASN A 23 7.21 19.04 1.36
N ASN A 24 8.27 19.19 2.16
CA ASN A 24 8.55 18.34 3.33
C ASN A 24 8.39 16.84 3.03
N ASP A 25 9.05 16.38 1.96
CA ASP A 25 9.06 14.98 1.52
C ASP A 25 7.67 14.39 1.25
N LYS A 26 6.73 15.24 0.82
CA LYS A 26 5.36 14.86 0.49
C LYS A 26 4.91 15.57 -0.78
N ILE A 27 4.02 14.95 -1.53
CA ILE A 27 3.27 15.57 -2.63
C ILE A 27 1.77 15.48 -2.35
N ASP A 28 0.97 16.42 -2.84
CA ASP A 28 -0.49 16.32 -2.82
C ASP A 28 -0.98 15.27 -3.81
N VAL A 29 -2.14 14.70 -3.51
CA VAL A 29 -2.84 13.75 -4.37
C VAL A 29 -3.09 14.32 -5.79
N THR A 30 -3.19 15.64 -5.93
CA THR A 30 -3.31 16.30 -7.25
C THR A 30 -2.13 16.03 -8.17
N ASP A 31 -0.95 15.74 -7.64
CA ASP A 31 0.27 15.51 -8.42
C ASP A 31 0.41 14.06 -8.87
N LEU A 32 -0.42 13.13 -8.39
CA LEU A 32 -0.27 11.69 -8.69
C LEU A 32 -0.21 11.40 -10.20
N ASN A 33 -1.03 12.05 -11.01
CA ASN A 33 -1.02 11.82 -12.46
C ASN A 33 0.29 12.27 -13.12
N VAL A 34 0.82 13.42 -12.69
CA VAL A 34 2.09 13.96 -13.20
C VAL A 34 3.25 13.11 -12.69
N PHE A 35 3.18 12.66 -11.44
CA PHE A 35 4.16 11.77 -10.83
C PHE A 35 4.21 10.43 -11.57
N PHE A 36 3.06 9.78 -11.79
CA PHE A 36 2.99 8.52 -12.52
C PHE A 36 3.50 8.66 -13.95
N ALA A 37 3.14 9.74 -14.66
CA ALA A 37 3.67 10.01 -15.99
C ALA A 37 5.21 10.19 -15.98
N CYS A 38 5.76 10.91 -14.99
CA CYS A 38 7.21 11.11 -14.84
C CYS A 38 7.97 9.80 -14.65
N MET A 39 7.36 8.84 -13.97
CA MET A 39 7.94 7.52 -13.70
C MET A 39 7.62 6.48 -14.78
N SER A 40 6.87 6.85 -15.82
CA SER A 40 6.26 5.90 -16.77
C SER A 40 5.48 4.79 -16.05
N TYR A 41 4.87 5.13 -14.92
CA TYR A 41 4.03 4.25 -14.13
C TYR A 41 2.65 4.14 -14.75
N THR A 42 2.17 2.92 -14.92
CA THR A 42 0.85 2.65 -15.49
C THR A 42 -0.12 2.25 -14.37
N CYS A 43 -1.34 2.76 -14.43
CA CYS A 43 -2.41 2.32 -13.56
C CYS A 43 -3.78 2.52 -14.21
N THR A 44 -4.72 1.64 -13.86
CA THR A 44 -6.12 1.74 -14.30
C THR A 44 -6.83 2.91 -13.62
N ASP A 45 -7.96 3.35 -14.15
CA ASP A 45 -8.76 4.40 -13.50
C ASP A 45 -9.25 3.94 -12.11
N GLU A 46 -9.56 2.65 -11.95
CA GLU A 46 -9.94 2.05 -10.67
C GLU A 46 -8.79 2.11 -9.64
N GLN A 47 -7.57 1.78 -10.06
CA GLN A 47 -6.36 1.93 -9.23
C GLN A 47 -6.15 3.38 -8.81
N ARG A 48 -6.34 4.34 -9.73
CA ARG A 48 -6.21 5.77 -9.41
C ARG A 48 -7.25 6.22 -8.39
N VAL A 49 -8.50 5.80 -8.54
CA VAL A 49 -9.57 6.10 -7.57
C VAL A 49 -9.22 5.54 -6.19
N ALA A 50 -8.69 4.32 -6.13
CA ALA A 50 -8.27 3.69 -4.89
C ALA A 50 -7.13 4.46 -4.19
N TYR A 51 -6.07 4.84 -4.91
CA TYR A 51 -4.99 5.66 -4.36
C TYR A 51 -5.48 7.01 -3.83
N ASN A 52 -6.35 7.69 -4.60
CA ASN A 52 -6.92 8.97 -4.19
C ASN A 52 -7.73 8.82 -2.89
N LYS A 53 -8.54 7.76 -2.79
CA LYS A 53 -9.31 7.45 -1.58
C LYS A 53 -8.39 7.14 -0.41
N TYR A 54 -7.40 6.25 -0.58
CA TYR A 54 -6.45 5.87 0.45
C TYR A 54 -5.69 7.08 1.02
N LEU A 55 -5.09 7.90 0.15
CA LEU A 55 -4.32 9.07 0.61
C LEU A 55 -5.20 10.12 1.26
N ARG A 56 -6.44 10.30 0.79
CA ARG A 56 -7.38 11.22 1.43
C ARG A 56 -7.76 10.75 2.83
N ASP A 57 -8.08 9.47 2.98
CA ASP A 57 -8.64 8.93 4.23
C ASP A 57 -7.55 8.70 5.29
N TYR A 58 -6.32 8.33 4.89
CA TYR A 58 -5.24 7.93 5.80
C TYR A 58 -3.98 8.79 5.74
N HIS A 59 -3.82 9.68 4.75
CA HIS A 59 -2.61 10.50 4.62
C HIS A 59 -2.88 11.99 4.41
N ASN A 60 -4.05 12.48 4.83
CA ASN A 60 -4.43 13.89 4.68
C ASN A 60 -4.26 14.41 3.24
N ARG A 61 -4.59 13.57 2.26
CA ARG A 61 -4.43 13.81 0.81
C ARG A 61 -2.98 13.98 0.34
N LYS A 62 -2.00 13.58 1.14
CA LYS A 62 -0.58 13.64 0.79
C LYS A 62 -0.05 12.24 0.54
N LEU A 63 0.84 12.09 -0.43
CA LEU A 63 1.68 10.90 -0.58
C LEU A 63 3.05 11.19 0.06
N PRO A 64 3.43 10.50 1.14
CA PRO A 64 4.78 10.54 1.68
C PRO A 64 5.80 9.90 0.75
N LEU A 65 6.99 10.52 0.64
CA LEU A 65 8.08 10.03 -0.20
C LEU A 65 8.59 8.67 0.27
N ASP A 66 8.74 8.49 1.59
CA ASP A 66 9.16 7.23 2.19
C ASP A 66 8.18 6.09 1.85
N LEU A 67 6.87 6.34 1.94
CA LEU A 67 5.84 5.38 1.54
C LEU A 67 5.92 5.05 0.05
N ALA A 68 6.07 6.06 -0.81
CA ALA A 68 6.17 5.84 -2.25
C ALA A 68 7.43 5.06 -2.62
N VAL A 69 8.58 5.40 -2.04
CA VAL A 69 9.84 4.67 -2.22
C VAL A 69 9.71 3.23 -1.77
N ALA A 70 9.17 3.00 -0.58
CA ALA A 70 9.00 1.68 0.00
C ALA A 70 8.11 0.79 -0.89
N CYS A 71 6.90 1.27 -1.24
CA CYS A 71 5.97 0.48 -2.06
C CYS A 71 6.48 0.26 -3.49
N LEU A 72 7.07 1.28 -4.14
CA LEU A 72 7.53 1.16 -5.52
C LEU A 72 8.80 0.28 -5.67
N ALA A 73 9.60 0.14 -4.61
CA ALA A 73 10.77 -0.75 -4.60
C ALA A 73 10.39 -2.24 -4.59
N VAL A 74 9.21 -2.57 -4.06
CA VAL A 74 8.73 -3.96 -3.87
C VAL A 74 7.42 -4.24 -4.62
N ILE A 75 7.17 -3.53 -5.72
CA ILE A 75 5.89 -3.56 -6.44
C ILE A 75 5.44 -4.93 -6.94
N ASP A 76 6.38 -5.86 -7.10
CA ASP A 76 6.19 -7.24 -7.53
C ASP A 76 6.31 -8.25 -6.37
N ASP A 77 6.44 -7.79 -5.13
CA ASP A 77 6.52 -8.62 -3.93
C ASP A 77 5.29 -8.37 -3.04
N PRO A 78 4.27 -9.24 -3.12
CA PRO A 78 3.07 -9.17 -2.30
C PRO A 78 3.32 -9.07 -0.79
N LYS A 79 4.33 -9.77 -0.26
CA LYS A 79 4.59 -9.83 1.19
C LYS A 79 5.16 -8.50 1.67
N GLU A 80 6.16 -7.98 0.96
CA GLU A 80 6.77 -6.70 1.32
C GLU A 80 5.84 -5.51 1.01
N MET A 81 5.03 -5.60 -0.05
CA MET A 81 3.97 -4.64 -0.32
C MET A 81 2.97 -4.60 0.84
N MET A 82 2.50 -5.76 1.33
CA MET A 82 1.64 -5.83 2.51
C MET A 82 2.31 -5.17 3.71
N ARG A 83 3.57 -5.53 4.01
CA ARG A 83 4.32 -4.98 5.13
C ARG A 83 4.35 -3.45 5.12
N HIS A 84 4.69 -2.84 3.98
CA HIS A 84 4.76 -1.38 3.87
C HIS A 84 3.39 -0.72 3.99
N ASN A 85 2.34 -1.29 3.39
CA ASN A 85 1.00 -0.72 3.48
C ASN A 85 0.41 -0.81 4.89
N VAL A 86 0.61 -1.93 5.60
CA VAL A 86 0.18 -2.08 6.99
C VAL A 86 0.93 -1.10 7.88
N THR A 87 2.27 -1.05 7.77
CA THR A 87 3.09 -0.14 8.58
C THR A 87 2.70 1.32 8.36
N ALA A 88 2.28 1.68 7.14
CA ALA A 88 1.84 3.03 6.82
C ALA A 88 0.42 3.34 7.30
N LEU A 89 -0.38 2.32 7.61
CA LEU A 89 -1.74 2.45 8.12
C LEU A 89 -1.81 2.41 9.64
N ASP A 90 -0.84 1.79 10.32
CA ASP A 90 -0.66 1.80 11.77
C ASP A 90 -0.32 3.22 12.28
N GLN A 91 -1.32 4.11 12.24
CA GLN A 91 -1.16 5.53 12.55
C GLN A 91 -0.95 5.76 14.05
N ASN A 92 -1.57 4.93 14.88
CA ASN A 92 -1.44 4.97 16.33
C ASN A 92 -0.15 4.26 16.81
N LYS A 93 0.55 3.55 15.92
CA LYS A 93 1.81 2.85 16.19
C LYS A 93 1.66 1.80 17.29
N ASP A 94 0.49 1.17 17.34
CA ASP A 94 0.25 0.08 18.27
C ASP A 94 0.76 -1.27 17.72
N GLY A 95 1.15 -1.30 16.44
CA GLY A 95 1.67 -2.48 15.78
C GLY A 95 0.60 -3.49 15.37
N HIS A 96 -0.68 -3.13 15.48
CA HIS A 96 -1.81 -3.99 15.21
C HIS A 96 -2.62 -3.51 14.00
N ILE A 97 -3.41 -4.43 13.44
CA ILE A 97 -4.28 -4.17 12.30
C ILE A 97 -5.73 -4.29 12.73
N ASP A 98 -6.48 -3.20 12.59
CA ASP A 98 -7.92 -3.21 12.79
C ASP A 98 -8.72 -3.57 11.53
N GLU A 99 -10.03 -3.75 11.69
CA GLU A 99 -10.91 -4.12 10.58
C GLU A 99 -10.95 -3.07 9.45
N SER A 100 -10.83 -1.79 9.80
CA SER A 100 -10.90 -0.68 8.85
C SER A 100 -9.62 -0.59 8.01
N GLU A 101 -8.47 -0.79 8.66
CA GLU A 101 -7.15 -0.85 8.03
C GLU A 101 -7.07 -2.06 7.12
N PHE A 102 -7.48 -3.23 7.60
CA PHE A 102 -7.53 -4.46 6.81
C PHE A 102 -8.35 -4.29 5.52
N LYS A 103 -9.57 -3.76 5.63
CA LYS A 103 -10.45 -3.56 4.46
C LYS A 103 -9.82 -2.65 3.42
N SER A 104 -9.16 -1.58 3.86
CA SER A 104 -8.48 -0.64 2.97
C SER A 104 -7.29 -1.29 2.25
N ILE A 105 -6.46 -2.08 2.94
CA ILE A 105 -5.30 -2.74 2.32
C ILE A 105 -5.76 -3.83 1.35
N VAL A 106 -6.68 -4.70 1.77
CA VAL A 106 -7.17 -5.80 0.92
C VAL A 106 -7.85 -5.26 -0.33
N GLN A 107 -8.63 -4.19 -0.22
CA GLN A 107 -9.19 -3.53 -1.39
C GLN A 107 -8.08 -3.02 -2.31
N MET A 108 -7.05 -2.36 -1.78
CA MET A 108 -5.93 -1.86 -2.57
C MET A 108 -5.20 -3.00 -3.31
N MET A 109 -4.90 -4.10 -2.62
CA MET A 109 -4.22 -5.26 -3.20
C MET A 109 -5.07 -5.96 -4.27
N LEU A 110 -6.37 -6.17 -4.02
CA LEU A 110 -7.29 -6.81 -4.98
C LEU A 110 -7.47 -6.01 -6.27
N ILE A 111 -7.41 -4.67 -6.17
CA ILE A 111 -7.47 -3.77 -7.32
C ILE A 111 -6.18 -3.86 -8.17
N HIS A 112 -5.05 -4.23 -7.54
CA HIS A 112 -3.79 -4.49 -8.25
C HIS A 112 -3.74 -5.87 -8.87
N ASP A 113 -4.13 -6.88 -8.10
CA ASP A 113 -4.10 -8.26 -8.52
C ASP A 113 -5.34 -9.01 -7.96
N PRO A 114 -6.29 -9.38 -8.84
CA PRO A 114 -7.47 -10.16 -8.46
C PRO A 114 -7.16 -11.54 -7.88
N ALA A 115 -5.91 -12.03 -7.99
CA ALA A 115 -5.46 -13.29 -7.40
C ALA A 115 -5.26 -13.23 -5.88
N TYR A 116 -5.25 -12.03 -5.27
CA TYR A 116 -5.24 -11.91 -3.82
C TYR A 116 -6.46 -12.59 -3.18
N PRO A 117 -6.30 -13.14 -1.97
CA PRO A 117 -7.38 -13.82 -1.28
C PRO A 117 -8.53 -12.86 -0.95
N LYS A 118 -9.72 -13.18 -1.46
CA LYS A 118 -10.96 -12.48 -1.13
C LYS A 118 -11.53 -13.07 0.15
N VAL A 119 -11.13 -12.53 1.30
CA VAL A 119 -11.64 -12.94 2.61
C VAL A 119 -12.25 -11.75 3.34
N ASP A 120 -13.23 -12.04 4.20
CA ASP A 120 -13.70 -11.06 5.17
C ASP A 120 -12.73 -10.95 6.35
N TYR A 121 -12.90 -9.90 7.16
CA TYR A 121 -12.05 -9.66 8.31
C TYR A 121 -12.15 -10.77 9.36
N ALA A 122 -13.33 -11.35 9.58
CA ALA A 122 -13.52 -12.39 10.59
C ALA A 122 -12.72 -13.67 10.27
N LYS A 123 -12.70 -14.06 8.99
CA LYS A 123 -11.89 -15.18 8.50
C LYS A 123 -10.40 -14.85 8.55
N PHE A 124 -10.02 -13.66 8.08
CA PHE A 124 -8.63 -13.19 8.17
C PHE A 124 -8.13 -13.23 9.61
N PHE A 125 -8.86 -12.60 10.52
CA PHE A 125 -8.51 -12.52 11.94
C PHE A 125 -8.30 -13.91 12.54
N LYS A 126 -9.27 -14.82 12.32
CA LYS A 126 -9.19 -16.19 12.82
C LYS A 126 -7.98 -16.98 12.31
N GLU A 127 -7.52 -16.72 11.10
CA GLU A 127 -6.42 -17.45 10.46
C GLU A 127 -5.05 -16.78 10.65
N ALA A 128 -5.04 -15.47 10.89
CA ALA A 128 -3.84 -14.65 11.06
C ALA A 128 -3.42 -14.54 12.54
N ASP A 129 -4.36 -14.53 13.50
CA ASP A 129 -4.09 -14.50 14.95
C ASP A 129 -3.50 -15.85 15.41
N THR A 130 -2.19 -16.02 15.19
CA THR A 130 -1.49 -17.30 15.43
C THR A 130 -1.06 -17.45 16.87
N ASN A 131 -0.75 -16.34 17.54
CA ASN A 131 -0.40 -16.33 18.95
C ASN A 131 -1.62 -16.31 19.88
N GLN A 132 -2.83 -16.11 19.33
CA GLN A 132 -4.11 -16.09 20.03
C GLN A 132 -4.21 -14.98 21.08
N ASP A 133 -3.56 -13.84 20.81
CA ASP A 133 -3.57 -12.68 21.72
C ASP A 133 -4.80 -11.77 21.51
N GLY A 134 -5.61 -12.03 20.49
CA GLY A 134 -6.81 -11.26 20.17
C GLY A 134 -6.53 -10.01 19.33
N HIS A 135 -5.31 -9.86 18.81
CA HIS A 135 -4.90 -8.82 17.89
C HIS A 135 -4.15 -9.43 16.71
N ILE A 136 -4.07 -8.69 15.59
CA ILE A 136 -3.26 -9.08 14.44
C ILE A 136 -2.09 -8.14 14.37
N ASN A 137 -0.88 -8.65 14.58
CA ASN A 137 0.33 -7.85 14.35
C ASN A 137 0.76 -7.85 12.87
N ILE A 138 1.72 -6.98 12.53
CA ILE A 138 2.23 -6.81 11.16
C ILE A 138 2.77 -8.14 10.62
N GLU A 139 3.56 -8.87 11.40
CA GLU A 139 4.17 -10.14 11.00
C GLU A 139 3.10 -11.19 10.66
N GLU A 140 2.07 -11.31 11.49
CA GLU A 140 0.95 -12.24 11.30
C GLU A 140 0.19 -11.96 10.00
N ALA A 141 -0.07 -10.69 9.70
CA ALA A 141 -0.72 -10.30 8.45
C ALA A 141 0.14 -10.59 7.22
N VAL A 142 1.44 -10.29 7.29
CA VAL A 142 2.41 -10.56 6.21
C VAL A 142 2.54 -12.05 5.96
N GLU A 143 2.63 -12.87 7.01
CA GLU A 143 2.70 -14.32 6.89
C GLU A 143 1.37 -14.92 6.41
N TRP A 144 0.23 -14.39 6.85
CA TRP A 144 -1.06 -14.82 6.32
C TRP A 144 -1.18 -14.54 4.82
N ILE A 145 -0.79 -13.35 4.35
CA ILE A 145 -0.79 -13.02 2.92
C ILE A 145 0.14 -13.92 2.14
N GLY A 146 1.39 -14.07 2.58
CA GLY A 146 2.37 -14.92 1.90
C GLY A 146 1.91 -16.37 1.75
N ARG A 147 1.14 -16.89 2.70
CA ARG A 147 0.54 -18.24 2.63
C ARG A 147 -0.66 -18.33 1.67
N ASN A 148 -1.39 -17.22 1.47
CA ASN A 148 -2.67 -17.20 0.75
C ASN A 148 -2.61 -16.53 -0.64
N THR A 149 -1.51 -15.87 -0.99
CA THR A 149 -1.20 -15.45 -2.36
C THR A 149 -0.49 -16.58 -3.10
N LYS A 150 -0.94 -16.90 -4.31
CA LYS A 150 -0.23 -17.87 -5.16
C LYS A 150 1.05 -17.21 -5.69
N ASN A 151 2.19 -17.86 -5.48
CA ASN A 151 3.42 -17.57 -6.23
C ASN A 151 3.20 -17.74 -7.74
#